data_AF-A0A8S3F7Z2-F1
#
_entry.id   AF-A0A8S3F7Z2-F1
#
_cell.length_a   1.000
_cell.length_b   1.000
_cell.length_c   1.000
_cell.angle_alpha   90.00
_cell.angle_beta   90.00
_cell.angle_gamma   90.00
#
_symmetry.space_group_name_H-M   'P 1'
#
loop_
_entity.id
_entity.type
_entity.pdbx_description
1 polymer ?
#
loop_
_entity_poly.entity_id
_entity_poly.type
_entity_poly.pdbx_seq_one_letter_code
_entity_poly.pdbx_strand_id
1 'polypeptide(L)'
;MVLFFQIIYTILCLIPLSNTILEDDILYDIKWQPELTSSIDLDNSYTFASKRKENYLCTLPIVQTTVPVSMDTVLLSDIERLLENLHSKTSCVYRLDPYWTYELCHGIHVRQYHDTKVAGK
;
A
#
# COMPACT_ATOMS: atom_id res chain seq x y z
N MET A 1 -45.68 -22.57 7.87
CA MET A 1 -44.84 -22.71 6.67
C MET A 1 -44.15 -21.39 6.30
N VAL A 2 -44.88 -20.30 6.07
CA VAL A 2 -44.33 -18.97 5.70
C VAL A 2 -43.32 -18.40 6.73
N LEU A 3 -43.62 -18.50 8.02
CA LEU A 3 -42.71 -18.01 9.08
C LEU A 3 -41.37 -18.77 9.11
N PHE A 4 -41.37 -20.05 8.75
CA PHE A 4 -40.16 -20.88 8.74
C PHE A 4 -39.22 -20.46 7.60
N PHE A 5 -39.77 -20.15 6.42
CA PHE A 5 -39.01 -19.60 5.30
C PHE A 5 -38.47 -18.19 5.60
N GLN A 6 -39.25 -17.35 6.29
CA GLN A 6 -38.80 -16.02 6.73
C GLN A 6 -37.60 -16.12 7.69
N ILE A 7 -37.65 -17.05 8.64
CA ILE A 7 -36.57 -17.29 9.62
C ILE A 7 -35.32 -17.84 8.94
N ILE A 8 -35.46 -18.76 7.98
CA ILE A 8 -34.32 -19.28 7.22
C ILE A 8 -33.67 -18.16 6.39
N TYR A 9 -34.46 -17.30 5.76
CA TYR A 9 -33.95 -16.19 4.96
C TYR A 9 -33.20 -15.15 5.82
N THR A 10 -33.72 -14.82 7.01
CA THR A 10 -33.02 -13.91 7.94
C THR A 10 -31.73 -14.52 8.47
N ILE A 11 -31.71 -15.81 8.78
CA ILE A 11 -30.49 -16.51 9.20
C ILE A 11 -29.47 -16.53 8.05
N LEU A 12 -29.90 -16.78 6.81
CA LEU A 12 -29.02 -16.81 5.64
C LEU A 12 -28.42 -15.43 5.31
N CYS A 13 -29.17 -14.35 5.52
CA CYS A 13 -28.69 -12.96 5.38
C CYS A 13 -27.74 -12.52 6.49
N LEU A 14 -27.77 -13.17 7.67
CA LEU A 14 -26.88 -12.87 8.79
C LEU A 14 -25.54 -13.61 8.72
N ILE A 15 -25.38 -14.56 7.79
CA ILE A 15 -24.09 -15.17 7.52
C ILE A 15 -23.30 -14.15 6.68
N PRO A 16 -22.24 -13.53 7.22
CA PRO A 16 -21.38 -12.70 6.40
C PRO A 16 -20.87 -13.59 5.27
N LEU A 17 -21.17 -13.22 4.02
CA LEU A 17 -20.36 -13.67 2.88
C LEU A 17 -18.93 -13.34 3.29
N SER A 18 -18.13 -14.37 3.55
CA SER A 18 -16.75 -14.21 3.96
C SER A 18 -16.10 -13.32 2.92
N ASN A 19 -15.79 -12.07 3.29
CA ASN A 19 -14.90 -11.25 2.50
C ASN A 19 -13.58 -12.00 2.55
N THR A 20 -13.24 -12.71 1.48
CA THR A 20 -11.87 -13.14 1.26
C THR A 20 -11.10 -11.84 1.08
N ILE A 21 -10.48 -11.37 2.16
CA ILE A 21 -9.62 -10.20 2.14
C ILE A 21 -8.45 -10.61 1.25
N LEU A 22 -8.45 -10.10 0.02
CA LEU A 22 -7.27 -10.09 -0.83
C LEU A 22 -6.33 -9.05 -0.22
N GLU A 23 -5.32 -9.51 0.51
CA GLU A 23 -4.24 -8.66 1.02
C GLU A 23 -3.21 -8.45 -0.08
N ASP A 24 -3.02 -7.20 -0.51
CA ASP A 24 -2.04 -6.78 -1.54
C ASP A 24 -0.67 -6.43 -0.93
N ASP A 25 -0.40 -6.83 0.31
CA ASP A 25 0.83 -6.49 1.05
C ASP A 25 2.09 -7.17 0.47
N ILE A 26 1.90 -8.24 -0.32
CA ILE A 26 2.99 -9.00 -0.92
C ILE A 26 3.06 -8.71 -2.42
N LEU A 27 4.07 -7.95 -2.81
CA LEU A 27 4.41 -7.77 -4.22
C LEU A 27 5.06 -9.05 -4.77
N TYR A 28 4.50 -9.60 -5.83
CA TYR A 28 5.05 -10.74 -6.56
C TYR A 28 5.44 -10.36 -7.98
N ASP A 29 6.49 -11.00 -8.51
CA ASP A 29 6.91 -10.87 -9.90
C ASP A 29 7.09 -12.26 -10.51
N ILE A 30 6.45 -12.48 -11.66
CA ILE A 30 6.46 -13.78 -12.33
C ILE A 30 7.66 -13.84 -13.27
N LYS A 31 8.64 -14.69 -12.93
CA LYS A 31 9.80 -14.95 -13.79
C LYS A 31 9.61 -16.24 -14.58
N TRP A 32 9.52 -16.10 -15.90
CA TRP A 32 9.44 -17.23 -16.81
C TRP A 32 10.83 -17.80 -17.11
N GLN A 33 11.01 -19.10 -16.90
CA GLN A 33 12.25 -19.81 -17.25
C GLN A 33 11.94 -20.92 -18.26
N PRO A 34 12.66 -20.96 -19.41
CA PRO A 34 12.42 -21.97 -20.44
C PRO A 34 13.04 -23.35 -20.11
N GLU A 35 14.04 -23.38 -19.24
CA GLU A 35 14.72 -24.63 -18.82
C GLU A 35 14.48 -24.90 -17.32
N LEU A 36 14.14 -26.15 -17.03
CA LEU A 36 14.05 -26.67 -15.67
C LEU A 36 15.47 -26.82 -15.12
N THR A 37 15.87 -25.91 -14.22
CA THR A 37 17.17 -26.01 -13.53
C THR A 37 17.20 -27.27 -12.66
N SER A 38 18.38 -27.88 -12.50
CA SER A 38 18.54 -29.22 -11.91
C SER A 38 18.27 -29.32 -10.41
N SER A 39 17.92 -28.22 -9.73
CA SER A 39 17.56 -28.18 -8.31
C SER A 39 16.17 -27.56 -8.14
N ILE A 40 15.14 -28.24 -8.65
CA ILE A 40 13.75 -27.88 -8.37
C ILE A 40 13.44 -28.33 -6.95
N ASP A 41 13.12 -27.38 -6.09
CA ASP A 41 12.59 -27.65 -4.76
C ASP A 41 11.14 -28.12 -4.91
N LEU A 42 10.96 -29.45 -4.95
CA LEU A 42 9.68 -30.09 -5.27
C LEU A 42 8.61 -29.82 -4.21
N ASP A 43 9.03 -29.59 -2.96
CA ASP A 43 8.13 -29.35 -1.82
C ASP A 43 7.36 -28.02 -1.97
N ASN A 44 7.92 -27.04 -2.68
CA ASN A 44 7.32 -25.72 -2.91
C ASN A 44 6.88 -25.49 -4.36
N SER A 45 6.60 -26.58 -5.09
CA SER A 45 6.27 -26.55 -6.51
C SER A 45 4.80 -26.89 -6.80
N TYR A 46 4.21 -26.19 -7.76
CA TYR A 46 2.83 -26.35 -8.21
C TYR A 46 2.78 -26.59 -9.70
N THR A 47 2.00 -27.58 -10.13
CA THR A 47 1.79 -27.88 -11.54
C THR A 47 0.40 -27.42 -11.98
N PHE A 48 0.33 -26.77 -13.13
CA PHE A 48 -0.94 -26.39 -13.75
C PHE A 48 -0.84 -26.44 -15.27
N ALA A 49 -2.00 -26.53 -15.93
CA ALA A 49 -2.08 -26.61 -17.38
C ALA A 49 -2.87 -25.44 -17.95
N SER A 50 -2.40 -24.87 -19.07
CA SER A 50 -3.16 -23.86 -19.80
C SER A 50 -4.40 -24.46 -20.47
N LYS A 51 -5.29 -23.59 -20.95
CA LYS A 51 -6.44 -23.97 -21.80
C LYS A 51 -5.99 -24.76 -23.05
N ARG A 52 -4.76 -24.58 -23.50
CA ARG A 52 -4.17 -25.28 -24.66
C ARG A 52 -3.39 -26.54 -24.26
N LYS A 53 -3.47 -26.97 -23.00
CA LYS A 53 -2.78 -28.14 -22.45
C LYS A 53 -1.25 -28.01 -22.43
N GLU A 54 -0.74 -26.78 -22.34
CA GLU A 54 0.67 -26.56 -22.03
C GLU A 54 0.84 -26.72 -20.52
N ASN A 55 1.79 -27.54 -20.09
CA ASN A 55 2.05 -27.79 -18.68
C ASN A 55 3.11 -26.83 -18.16
N TYR A 56 2.85 -26.22 -17.00
CA TYR A 56 3.75 -25.33 -16.31
C TYR A 56 4.04 -25.86 -14.91
N LEU A 57 5.28 -25.62 -14.47
CA LEU A 57 5.72 -25.84 -13.09
C LEU A 57 6.07 -24.48 -12.49
N CYS A 58 5.45 -24.12 -11.38
CA CYS A 58 5.70 -22.90 -10.65
C CYS A 58 6.30 -23.22 -9.30
N THR A 59 7.44 -22.61 -8.97
CA THR A 59 8.09 -22.71 -7.66
C THR A 59 7.83 -21.43 -6.88
N LEU A 60 7.26 -21.56 -5.68
CA LEU A 60 7.03 -20.41 -4.80
C LEU A 60 8.25 -20.19 -3.89
N PRO A 61 8.79 -18.96 -3.82
CA PRO A 61 9.89 -18.66 -2.93
C PRO A 61 9.44 -18.77 -1.47
N ILE A 62 10.31 -19.29 -0.61
CA ILE A 62 10.08 -19.32 0.83
C ILE A 62 10.24 -17.89 1.36
N VAL A 63 9.13 -17.28 1.79
CA VAL A 63 9.17 -15.95 2.41
C VAL A 63 9.74 -16.11 3.82
N GLN A 64 10.97 -15.65 4.01
CA GLN A 64 11.51 -15.47 5.36
C GLN A 64 10.94 -14.16 5.90
N THR A 65 9.94 -14.24 6.78
CA THR A 65 9.45 -13.08 7.53
C THR A 65 10.57 -12.60 8.46
N THR A 66 11.42 -11.70 7.98
CA THR A 66 12.32 -10.97 8.85
C THR A 66 11.44 -10.07 9.72
N VAL A 67 11.39 -10.38 11.02
CA VAL A 67 10.81 -9.50 12.03
C VAL A 67 11.44 -8.12 11.82
N PRO A 68 10.65 -7.05 11.60
CA PRO A 68 11.22 -5.74 11.33
C PRO A 68 12.04 -5.30 12.54
N VAL A 69 13.36 -5.29 12.35
CA VAL A 69 14.32 -4.69 13.27
C VAL A 69 13.93 -3.23 13.43
N SER A 70 13.41 -2.87 14.61
CA SER A 70 13.14 -1.51 15.12
C SER A 70 13.08 -0.43 14.02
N MET A 71 12.06 -0.51 13.16
CA MET A 71 11.87 0.42 12.05
C MET A 71 11.68 1.86 12.58
N ASP A 72 11.16 1.98 13.79
CA ASP A 72 10.83 3.23 14.45
C ASP A 72 12.03 4.17 14.66
N THR A 73 13.21 3.63 15.01
CA THR A 73 14.40 4.47 15.26
C THR A 73 15.06 4.99 13.98
N VAL A 74 15.02 4.20 12.91
CA VAL A 74 15.55 4.64 11.60
C VAL A 74 14.63 5.69 11.00
N LEU A 75 13.31 5.44 11.02
CA LEU A 75 12.30 6.37 10.51
C LEU A 75 12.35 7.73 11.22
N LEU A 76 12.54 7.74 12.54
CA LEU A 76 12.61 9.00 13.29
C LEU A 76 13.82 9.85 12.88
N SER A 77 14.98 9.23 12.70
CA SER A 77 16.20 9.93 12.28
C SER A 77 16.10 10.52 10.86
N ASP A 78 15.39 9.83 9.96
CA ASP A 78 15.17 10.30 8.59
C ASP A 78 14.18 11.48 8.53
N ILE A 79 13.14 11.45 9.38
CA ILE A 79 12.17 12.55 9.51
C ILE A 79 12.88 13.80 10.05
N GLU A 80 13.73 13.68 11.08
CA GLU A 80 14.47 14.81 11.65
C GLU A 80 15.39 15.47 10.61
N ARG A 81 16.10 14.65 9.82
CA ARG A 81 16.98 15.15 8.75
C ARG A 81 16.20 15.86 7.63
N LEU A 82 15.01 15.35 7.27
CA LEU A 82 14.15 16.00 6.27
C LEU A 82 13.65 17.37 6.74
N LEU A 83 13.36 17.49 8.04
CA LEU A 83 12.82 18.70 8.64
C LEU A 83 13.89 19.70 9.12
N GLU A 84 15.18 19.34 9.08
CA GLU A 84 16.28 20.18 9.56
C GLU A 84 16.26 21.60 8.96
N ASN A 85 15.99 21.71 7.65
CA ASN A 85 15.90 22.99 6.95
C ASN A 85 14.70 23.86 7.38
N LEU A 86 13.68 23.23 7.96
CA LEU A 86 12.48 23.87 8.48
C LEU A 86 12.61 24.26 9.96
N HIS A 87 13.58 23.72 10.71
CA HIS A 87 13.69 23.97 12.16
C HIS A 87 14.09 25.40 12.55
N SER A 88 14.54 26.23 11.61
CA SER A 88 14.78 27.65 11.91
C SER A 88 13.44 28.40 12.03
N LYS A 89 13.21 29.04 13.18
CA LYS A 89 11.95 29.77 13.51
C LYS A 89 11.56 30.85 12.49
N THR A 90 12.47 31.27 11.62
CA THR A 90 12.25 32.32 10.63
C THR A 90 12.18 31.81 9.19
N SER A 91 12.35 30.51 8.94
CA SER A 91 12.27 29.94 7.59
C SER A 91 10.88 29.35 7.35
N CYS A 92 10.11 30.02 6.50
CA CYS A 92 8.83 29.51 5.99
C CYS A 92 9.04 28.90 4.60
N VAL A 93 8.37 27.79 4.33
CA VAL A 93 8.35 27.13 3.02
C VAL A 93 7.04 27.44 2.32
N TYR A 94 7.16 27.80 1.04
CA TYR A 94 6.03 28.20 0.21
C TYR A 94 5.83 27.21 -0.94
N ARG A 95 4.58 26.84 -1.19
CA ARG A 95 4.17 26.15 -2.42
C ARG A 95 3.12 27.00 -3.12
N LEU A 96 3.46 27.48 -4.31
CA LEU A 96 2.62 28.35 -5.12
C LEU A 96 1.89 27.51 -6.18
N ASP A 97 0.61 27.27 -5.96
CA ASP A 97 -0.30 26.75 -7.00
C ASP A 97 -1.05 27.93 -7.64
N PRO A 98 -1.66 27.77 -8.84
CA PRO A 98 -2.26 28.88 -9.57
C PRO A 98 -3.37 29.64 -8.81
N TYR A 99 -4.10 28.95 -7.94
CA TYR A 99 -5.19 29.52 -7.16
C TYR A 99 -4.89 29.53 -5.66
N TRP A 100 -4.04 28.63 -5.17
CA TRP A 100 -3.76 28.49 -3.74
C TRP A 100 -2.27 28.72 -3.46
N THR A 101 -2.00 29.50 -2.44
CA THR A 101 -0.67 29.58 -1.83
C THR A 101 -0.71 28.84 -0.51
N TYR A 102 0.24 27.91 -0.33
CA TYR A 102 0.49 27.23 0.93
C TYR A 102 1.73 27.81 1.56
N GLU A 103 1.63 28.16 2.84
CA GLU A 103 2.75 28.59 3.65
C GLU A 103 2.84 27.68 4.89
N LEU A 104 4.02 27.08 5.04
CA LEU A 104 4.40 26.26 6.18
C LEU A 104 5.53 26.96 6.93
N CYS A 105 5.25 27.48 8.12
CA CYS A 105 6.25 28.02 9.05
C CYS A 105 6.36 27.07 10.25
N HIS A 106 7.49 26.38 10.39
CA HIS A 106 7.66 25.36 11.42
C HIS A 106 7.48 25.94 12.83
N GLY A 107 6.62 25.31 13.63
CA GLY A 107 6.33 25.72 15.00
C GLY A 107 5.52 27.03 15.14
N ILE A 108 5.05 27.62 14.03
CA ILE A 108 4.22 28.84 14.05
C ILE A 108 2.84 28.54 13.46
N HIS A 109 2.77 28.23 12.17
CA HIS A 109 1.50 27.99 11.49
C HIS A 109 1.67 27.20 10.19
N VAL A 110 0.58 26.56 9.79
CA VAL A 110 0.36 26.03 8.44
C VAL A 110 -0.89 26.71 7.90
N ARG A 111 -0.79 27.44 6.78
CA ARG A 111 -1.96 28.13 6.21
C ARG A 111 -2.01 28.02 4.70
N GLN A 112 -3.24 28.10 4.19
CA GLN A 112 -3.57 28.16 2.78
C GLN A 112 -4.35 29.46 2.55
N TYR A 113 -3.99 30.22 1.52
CA TYR A 113 -4.67 31.46 1.16
C TYR A 113 -4.64 31.71 -0.35
N HIS A 114 -5.52 32.58 -0.82
CA HIS A 114 -5.55 33.05 -2.20
C HIS A 114 -5.07 34.50 -2.25
N ASP A 115 -3.97 34.76 -2.97
CA ASP A 115 -3.53 36.13 -3.23
C ASP A 115 -4.34 36.71 -4.40
N THR A 116 -5.33 37.53 -4.10
CA THR A 116 -5.96 38.36 -5.13
C THR A 116 -4.93 39.40 -5.56
N LYS A 117 -4.37 39.28 -6.77
CA LYS A 117 -3.59 40.37 -7.37
C LYS A 117 -4.52 41.58 -7.52
N VAL A 118 -4.47 42.52 -6.57
CA VAL A 118 -5.13 43.80 -6.71
C VAL A 118 -4.46 44.46 -7.91
N ALA A 119 -5.15 44.53 -9.04
CA ALA A 119 -4.65 45.21 -10.22
C ALA A 119 -4.32 46.65 -9.79
N GLY A 120 -3.04 47.00 -9.90
CA GLY A 120 -2.57 48.36 -9.61
C GLY A 120 -3.43 49.36 -10.37
N LYS A 121 -3.94 50.34 -9.63
CA LYS A 121 -4.69 51.48 -10.15
C LYS A 121 -3.82 52.36 -11.03
#